data_AF-A0A1G3IA27-F1
#
_entry.id   AF-A0A1G3IA27-F1
#
_cell.length_a   1.000
_cell.length_b   1.000
_cell.length_c   1.000
_cell.angle_alpha   90.00
_cell.angle_beta   90.00
_cell.angle_gamma   90.00
#
_symmetry.space_group_name_H-M   'P 1'
#
loop_
_entity.id
_entity.type
_entity.pdbx_description
1 polymer ?
#
loop_
_entity_poly.entity_id
_entity_poly.type
_entity_poly.pdbx_seq_one_letter_code
_entity_poly.pdbx_strand_id
1 'polypeptide(L)'
;MNIVVESVRELFGFHRYEFIIANLGIIFLLSNFCGGLLYSIILAQGKPRKEVPLKERISFRLLLLGWGFVLVFAVYFHAVLFGKITMSHFIFWAITLVSAPALAYFGSQLTYVIFQKKIEHNRAAYKAGVDKIRAAKAAQMTAATKAAADDKAAAERKKKMDAEIDAKIAKSRKEHKVGQI
;
A
#
# COMPACT_ATOMS: atom_id res chain seq x y z
N MET A 1 -22.68 16.70 30.74
CA MET A 1 -21.42 15.97 30.50
C MET A 1 -21.02 15.03 31.66
N ASN A 2 -21.59 15.17 32.88
CA ASN A 2 -21.25 14.32 34.04
C ASN A 2 -21.88 12.92 34.04
N ILE A 3 -23.07 12.74 33.47
CA ILE A 3 -23.83 11.49 33.59
C ILE A 3 -23.08 10.29 32.99
N VAL A 4 -22.55 10.42 31.77
CA VAL A 4 -21.81 9.32 31.10
C VAL A 4 -20.51 8.97 31.84
N VAL A 5 -19.84 9.98 32.38
CA VAL A 5 -18.59 9.88 33.14
C VAL A 5 -18.81 9.14 34.45
N GLU A 6 -19.87 9.49 35.19
CA GLU A 6 -20.25 8.81 36.43
C GLU A 6 -20.75 7.38 36.18
N SER A 7 -21.53 7.15 35.13
CA SER A 7 -21.99 5.80 34.77
C SER A 7 -20.84 4.86 34.45
N VAL A 8 -19.80 5.29 33.73
CA VAL A 8 -18.63 4.44 33.43
C VAL A 8 -17.83 4.14 34.71
N ARG A 9 -17.72 5.11 35.63
CA ARG A 9 -17.04 4.90 36.91
C ARG A 9 -17.75 3.86 37.77
N GLU A 10 -19.08 3.97 37.86
CA GLU A 10 -19.91 3.06 38.64
C GLU A 10 -20.00 1.66 38.02
N LEU A 11 -20.11 1.57 36.68
CA LEU A 11 -20.25 0.31 35.97
C LEU A 11 -19.03 -0.61 36.10
N PHE A 12 -17.83 -0.04 36.14
CA PHE A 12 -16.58 -0.80 36.22
C PHE A 12 -15.91 -0.76 37.59
N GLY A 13 -16.47 -0.02 38.56
CA GLY A 13 -15.95 0.09 39.91
C GLY A 13 -14.60 0.82 40.01
N PHE A 14 -14.30 1.70 39.05
CA PHE A 14 -13.00 2.36 38.96
C PHE A 14 -12.78 3.40 40.07
N HIS A 15 -11.64 3.32 40.76
CA HIS A 15 -11.15 4.38 41.63
C HIS A 15 -10.64 5.60 40.82
N ARG A 16 -10.42 6.73 41.50
CA ARG A 16 -10.14 8.05 40.87
C ARG A 16 -9.03 8.00 39.81
N TYR A 17 -7.96 7.24 40.05
CA TYR A 17 -6.83 7.10 39.11
C TYR A 17 -7.11 6.12 37.97
N GLU A 18 -7.85 5.04 38.22
CA GLU A 18 -8.25 4.06 37.21
C GLU A 18 -9.26 4.68 36.23
N PHE A 19 -10.10 5.59 36.74
CA PHE A 19 -11.03 6.36 35.93
C PHE A 19 -10.33 7.28 34.92
N ILE A 20 -9.20 7.89 35.28
CA ILE A 20 -8.39 8.69 34.34
C ILE A 20 -7.92 7.81 33.17
N ILE A 21 -7.52 6.57 33.46
CA ILE A 21 -7.04 5.63 32.44
C ILE A 21 -8.18 5.10 31.58
N ALA A 22 -9.35 4.86 32.15
CA ALA A 22 -10.54 4.52 31.38
C ALA A 22 -10.89 5.64 30.37
N ASN A 23 -10.78 6.90 30.77
CA ASN A 23 -10.97 8.04 29.86
C ASN A 23 -9.91 8.11 28.76
N LEU A 24 -8.64 7.83 29.07
CA LEU A 24 -7.59 7.72 28.05
C LEU A 24 -7.90 6.59 27.05
N GLY A 25 -8.44 5.47 27.52
CA GLY A 25 -8.93 4.39 26.66
C GLY A 25 -10.05 4.83 25.73
N ILE A 26 -11.03 5.59 26.24
CA ILE A 26 -12.12 6.15 25.43
C ILE A 26 -11.58 7.14 24.38
N ILE A 27 -10.66 8.03 24.74
CA ILE A 27 -10.02 8.97 23.81
C ILE A 27 -9.26 8.20 22.72
N PHE A 28 -8.59 7.10 23.08
CA PHE A 28 -7.91 6.23 22.13
C PHE A 28 -8.89 5.54 21.17
N LEU A 29 -10.02 5.05 21.67
CA LEU A 29 -11.09 4.46 20.85
C LEU A 29 -11.69 5.48 19.87
N LEU A 30 -11.97 6.71 20.34
CA LEU A 30 -12.45 7.81 19.51
C LEU A 30 -11.43 8.22 18.45
N SER A 31 -10.15 8.26 18.81
CA SER A 31 -9.06 8.56 17.87
C SER A 31 -8.97 7.50 16.77
N ASN A 32 -9.17 6.22 17.09
CA ASN A 32 -9.25 5.13 16.10
C ASN A 32 -10.46 5.28 15.18
N PHE A 33 -11.63 5.61 15.72
CA PHE A 33 -12.82 5.89 14.93
C PHE A 33 -12.59 7.07 13.97
N CYS A 34 -12.05 8.19 14.46
CA CYS A 34 -11.68 9.35 13.65
C CYS A 34 -10.63 9.01 12.59
N GLY A 35 -9.63 8.19 12.92
CA GLY A 35 -8.66 7.68 11.95
C GLY A 35 -9.32 6.89 10.83
N GLY A 36 -10.32 6.06 11.16
CA GLY A 36 -11.16 5.37 10.20
C GLY A 36 -11.92 6.33 9.27
N LEU A 37 -12.56 7.36 9.82
CA LEU A 37 -13.27 8.38 9.04
C LEU A 37 -12.33 9.12 8.07
N LEU A 38 -11.19 9.59 8.58
CA LEU A 38 -10.21 10.35 7.80
C LEU A 38 -9.63 9.51 6.66
N TYR A 39 -9.47 8.20 6.87
CA TYR A 39 -8.93 7.31 5.86
C TYR A 39 -9.72 7.33 4.55
N SER A 40 -11.05 7.15 4.60
CA SER A 40 -11.88 7.15 3.40
C SER A 40 -12.02 8.56 2.80
N ILE A 41 -12.00 9.61 3.64
CA ILE A 41 -11.97 11.01 3.17
C ILE A 41 -10.69 11.27 2.35
N ILE A 42 -9.53 10.82 2.83
CA ILE A 42 -8.25 10.98 2.13
C ILE A 42 -8.23 10.16 0.82
N LEU A 43 -8.86 8.99 0.78
CA LEU A 43 -9.02 8.22 -0.46
C LEU A 43 -9.92 8.94 -1.47
N ALA A 44 -10.99 9.57 -1.00
CA ALA A 44 -11.93 10.29 -1.84
C ALA A 44 -11.35 11.60 -2.39
N GLN A 45 -10.63 12.37 -1.56
CA GLN A 45 -10.11 13.68 -1.95
C GLN A 45 -8.66 13.65 -2.47
N GLY A 46 -7.92 12.58 -2.21
CA GLY A 46 -6.56 12.42 -2.67
C GLY A 46 -6.46 12.12 -4.17
N LYS A 47 -5.22 12.19 -4.69
CA LYS A 47 -4.91 11.74 -6.06
C LYS A 47 -5.22 10.24 -6.22
N PRO A 48 -5.53 9.78 -7.45
CA PRO A 48 -5.63 8.37 -7.79
C PRO A 48 -4.40 7.60 -7.27
N ARG A 49 -4.62 6.68 -6.33
CA ARG A 49 -3.56 5.92 -5.65
C ARG A 49 -3.84 4.43 -5.75
N LYS A 50 -2.76 3.65 -5.74
CA LYS A 50 -2.83 2.20 -5.58
C LYS A 50 -3.50 1.90 -4.25
N GLU A 51 -4.45 0.98 -4.24
CA GLU A 51 -4.92 0.42 -3.00
C GLU A 51 -3.81 -0.42 -2.37
N VAL A 52 -3.43 -0.03 -1.16
CA VAL A 52 -2.46 -0.77 -0.36
C VAL A 52 -3.23 -1.75 0.53
N PRO A 53 -2.90 -3.04 0.58
CA PRO A 53 -3.54 -3.96 1.52
C PRO A 53 -3.28 -3.47 2.97
N LEU A 54 -4.24 -3.66 3.89
CA LEU A 54 -4.15 -3.11 5.26
C LEU A 54 -2.81 -3.40 5.95
N LYS A 55 -2.28 -4.63 5.78
CA LYS A 55 -1.01 -5.08 6.39
C LYS A 55 0.23 -4.28 5.95
N GLU A 56 0.18 -3.65 4.78
CA GLU A 56 1.28 -2.85 4.23
C GLU A 56 1.16 -1.37 4.57
N ARG A 57 0.05 -0.94 5.18
CA ARG A 57 -0.17 0.46 5.55
C ARG A 57 0.63 0.79 6.80
N ILE A 58 1.45 1.85 6.71
CA ILE A 58 2.16 2.42 7.87
C ILE A 58 1.19 2.72 9.01
N SER A 59 0.00 3.23 8.72
CA SER A 59 -1.04 3.49 9.72
C SER A 59 -1.48 2.24 10.49
N PHE A 60 -1.55 1.07 9.83
CA PHE A 60 -1.90 -0.19 10.50
C PHE A 60 -0.76 -0.69 11.40
N ARG A 61 0.49 -0.51 10.96
CA ARG A 61 1.68 -0.83 11.76
C ARG A 61 1.81 0.08 12.98
N LEU A 62 1.57 1.38 12.81
CA LEU A 62 1.53 2.35 13.91
C LEU A 62 0.38 2.07 14.87
N LEU A 63 -0.78 1.64 14.36
CA LEU A 63 -1.91 1.23 15.18
C LEU A 63 -1.56 0.00 16.03
N LEU A 64 -0.93 -1.02 15.44
CA LEU A 64 -0.45 -2.22 16.17
C LEU A 64 0.62 -1.85 17.21
N LEU A 65 1.56 -0.96 16.86
CA LEU A 65 2.60 -0.51 17.77
C LEU A 65 2.00 0.27 18.95
N GLY A 66 1.11 1.22 18.68
CA GLY A 66 0.37 1.95 19.71
C GLY A 66 -0.46 1.02 20.59
N TRP A 67 -1.07 -0.01 19.99
CA TRP A 67 -1.75 -1.08 20.69
C TRP A 67 -0.84 -1.84 21.65
N GLY A 68 0.37 -2.20 21.20
CA GLY A 68 1.38 -2.83 22.05
C GLY A 68 1.74 -1.98 23.25
N PHE A 69 1.95 -0.66 23.06
CA PHE A 69 2.24 0.26 24.15
C PHE A 69 1.08 0.37 25.16
N VAL A 70 -0.17 0.46 24.68
CA VAL A 70 -1.35 0.50 25.56
C VAL A 70 -1.46 -0.77 26.40
N LEU A 71 -1.15 -1.94 25.82
CA LEU A 71 -1.22 -3.23 26.51
C LEU A 71 -0.11 -3.36 27.56
N VAL A 72 1.12 -2.95 27.22
CA VAL A 72 2.23 -2.88 28.19
C VAL A 72 1.90 -1.90 29.32
N PHE A 73 1.33 -0.74 29.00
CA PHE A 73 0.91 0.25 29.99
C PHE A 73 -0.19 -0.30 30.91
N ALA A 74 -1.19 -0.99 30.35
CA ALA A 74 -2.26 -1.62 31.12
C ALA A 74 -1.71 -2.66 32.10
N VAL A 75 -0.80 -3.52 31.63
CA VAL A 75 -0.15 -4.54 32.47
C VAL A 75 0.71 -3.89 33.55
N TYR A 76 1.55 -2.91 33.20
CA TYR A 76 2.36 -2.18 34.18
C TYR A 76 1.52 -1.50 35.24
N PHE A 77 0.45 -0.81 34.82
CA PHE A 77 -0.44 -0.10 35.73
C PHE A 77 -1.11 -1.05 36.74
N HIS A 78 -1.61 -2.18 36.27
CA HIS A 78 -2.30 -3.14 37.13
C HIS A 78 -1.34 -4.01 37.97
N ALA A 79 -0.18 -4.39 37.43
CA ALA A 79 0.78 -5.25 38.11
C ALA A 79 1.69 -4.49 39.10
N VAL A 80 2.03 -3.23 38.81
CA VAL A 80 3.02 -2.46 39.58
C VAL A 80 2.39 -1.38 40.44
N LEU A 81 1.39 -0.65 39.95
CA LEU A 81 0.83 0.50 40.67
C LEU A 81 -0.34 0.13 41.59
N PHE A 82 -1.23 -0.78 41.18
CA PHE A 82 -2.43 -1.11 41.96
C PHE A 82 -2.40 -2.50 42.61
N GLY A 83 -1.56 -3.40 42.12
CA GLY A 83 -1.33 -4.73 42.70
C GLY A 83 -2.56 -5.66 42.71
N LYS A 84 -3.68 -5.24 42.12
CA LYS A 84 -4.94 -5.99 42.05
C LYS A 84 -5.62 -5.75 40.70
N ILE A 85 -5.85 -6.83 39.96
CA ILE A 85 -6.73 -6.86 38.80
C ILE A 85 -8.08 -7.39 39.26
N THR A 86 -9.11 -6.55 39.19
CA THR A 86 -10.49 -7.01 39.34
C THR A 86 -10.99 -7.56 38.00
N MET A 87 -11.98 -8.45 38.05
CA MET A 87 -12.60 -9.00 36.83
C MET A 87 -13.15 -7.90 35.92
N SER A 88 -13.70 -6.83 36.49
CA SER A 88 -14.21 -5.66 35.75
C SER A 88 -13.13 -4.97 34.91
N HIS A 89 -11.91 -4.85 35.44
CA HIS A 89 -10.79 -4.27 34.70
C HIS A 89 -10.38 -5.13 33.50
N PHE A 90 -10.39 -6.46 33.68
CA PHE A 90 -10.10 -7.39 32.60
C PHE A 90 -11.14 -7.28 31.47
N ILE A 91 -12.42 -7.26 31.83
CA ILE A 91 -13.52 -7.09 30.86
C ILE A 91 -13.39 -5.76 30.10
N PHE A 92 -13.09 -4.67 30.80
CA PHE A 92 -12.87 -3.36 30.17
C PHE A 92 -11.74 -3.39 29.12
N TRP A 93 -10.60 -3.98 29.47
CA TRP A 93 -9.47 -4.08 28.53
C TRP A 93 -9.75 -5.01 27.36
N ALA A 94 -10.43 -6.13 27.60
CA ALA A 94 -10.84 -7.06 26.55
C ALA A 94 -11.81 -6.42 25.56
N ILE A 95 -12.81 -5.68 26.05
CA ILE A 95 -13.73 -4.92 25.20
C ILE A 95 -12.96 -3.85 24.42
N THR A 96 -12.08 -3.09 25.08
CA THR A 96 -11.27 -2.07 24.42
C THR A 96 -10.41 -2.66 23.30
N LEU A 97 -9.83 -3.85 23.53
CA LEU A 97 -9.08 -4.67 22.56
C LEU A 97 -9.85 -4.98 21.29
N VAL A 98 -11.08 -5.46 21.46
CA VAL A 98 -11.91 -5.86 20.31
C VAL A 98 -12.56 -4.64 19.65
N SER A 99 -12.98 -3.65 20.44
CA SER A 99 -13.70 -2.48 19.95
C SER A 99 -12.81 -1.54 19.14
N ALA A 100 -11.53 -1.36 19.47
CA ALA A 100 -10.68 -0.42 18.73
C ALA A 100 -10.55 -0.71 17.22
N PRO A 101 -10.17 -1.92 16.76
CA PRO A 101 -10.14 -2.22 15.34
C PRO A 101 -11.54 -2.19 14.70
N ALA A 102 -12.58 -2.59 15.45
CA ALA A 102 -13.97 -2.54 14.98
C ALA A 102 -14.42 -1.09 14.73
N LEU A 103 -14.14 -0.17 15.65
CA LEU A 103 -14.46 1.26 15.54
C LEU A 103 -13.75 1.90 14.36
N ALA A 104 -12.45 1.61 14.15
CA ALA A 104 -11.73 2.09 12.98
C ALA A 104 -12.38 1.59 11.67
N TYR A 105 -12.79 0.32 11.64
CA TYR A 105 -13.51 -0.25 10.49
C TYR A 105 -14.86 0.44 10.27
N PHE A 106 -15.68 0.59 11.31
CA PHE A 106 -16.97 1.28 11.21
C PHE A 106 -16.83 2.73 10.74
N GLY A 107 -15.86 3.48 11.27
CA GLY A 107 -15.56 4.83 10.80
C GLY A 107 -15.20 4.86 9.31
N SER A 108 -14.36 3.92 8.87
CA SER A 108 -14.00 3.82 7.45
C SER A 108 -15.18 3.47 6.54
N GLN A 109 -16.08 2.59 6.98
CA GLN A 109 -17.26 2.19 6.22
C GLN A 109 -18.27 3.33 6.09
N LEU A 110 -18.51 4.06 7.19
CA LEU A 110 -19.44 5.19 7.21
C LEU A 110 -19.07 6.22 6.13
N THR A 111 -17.78 6.58 6.09
CA THR A 111 -17.25 7.54 5.12
C THR A 111 -17.05 6.94 3.73
N TYR A 112 -16.77 5.64 3.62
CA TYR A 112 -16.71 4.95 2.33
C TYR A 112 -18.04 5.02 1.61
N VAL A 113 -19.15 4.74 2.28
CA VAL A 113 -20.50 4.82 1.70
C VAL A 113 -20.80 6.25 1.23
N ILE A 114 -20.45 7.26 2.03
CA ILE A 114 -20.64 8.67 1.67
C ILE A 114 -19.85 9.06 0.42
N PHE A 115 -18.62 8.56 0.28
CA PHE A 115 -17.71 8.94 -0.81
C PHE A 115 -17.50 7.87 -1.89
N GLN A 116 -18.35 6.85 -1.94
CA GLN A 116 -18.16 5.65 -2.76
C GLN A 116 -17.87 5.99 -4.22
N LYS A 117 -18.71 6.81 -4.84
CA LYS A 117 -18.55 7.22 -6.26
C LYS A 117 -17.20 7.86 -6.54
N LYS A 118 -16.71 8.69 -5.61
CA LYS A 118 -15.44 9.40 -5.78
C LYS A 118 -14.24 8.48 -5.61
N ILE A 119 -14.33 7.54 -4.66
CA ILE A 119 -13.31 6.51 -4.44
C ILE A 119 -13.22 5.58 -5.66
N GLU A 120 -14.35 5.12 -6.18
CA GLU A 120 -14.40 4.28 -7.40
C GLU A 120 -13.84 5.00 -8.62
N HIS A 121 -14.19 6.27 -8.81
CA HIS A 121 -13.62 7.10 -9.88
C HIS A 121 -12.09 7.21 -9.77
N ASN A 122 -11.57 7.49 -8.58
CA ASN A 122 -10.13 7.56 -8.35
C ASN A 122 -9.44 6.22 -8.59
N ARG A 123 -10.09 5.10 -8.24
CA ARG A 123 -9.57 3.75 -8.48
C ARG A 123 -9.51 3.43 -9.98
N ALA A 124 -10.56 3.76 -10.72
CA ALA A 124 -10.61 3.59 -12.17
C ALA A 124 -9.56 4.46 -12.88
N ALA A 125 -9.42 5.72 -12.46
CA ALA A 125 -8.41 6.64 -12.99
C ALA A 125 -6.98 6.14 -12.75
N TYR A 126 -6.71 5.56 -11.56
CA TYR A 126 -5.41 4.96 -11.26
C TYR A 126 -5.12 3.78 -12.19
N LYS A 127 -6.09 2.86 -12.35
CA LYS A 127 -5.94 1.69 -13.24
C LYS A 127 -5.68 2.11 -14.68
N ALA A 128 -6.45 3.06 -15.21
CA ALA A 128 -6.26 3.59 -16.55
C ALA A 128 -4.87 4.24 -16.74
N GLY A 129 -4.36 4.93 -15.71
CA GLY A 129 -2.99 5.48 -15.72
C GLY A 129 -1.92 4.39 -15.78
N VAL A 130 -2.06 3.33 -14.99
CA VAL A 130 -1.13 2.18 -14.99
C VAL A 130 -1.14 1.45 -16.34
N ASP A 131 -2.33 1.25 -16.92
CA ASP A 131 -2.48 0.57 -18.21
C ASP A 131 -1.83 1.39 -19.35
N LYS A 132 -1.98 2.72 -19.33
CA LYS A 132 -1.28 3.62 -20.29
C LYS A 132 0.23 3.52 -20.16
N ILE A 133 0.77 3.53 -18.93
CA ILE A 133 2.22 3.39 -18.70
C ILE A 133 2.71 2.02 -19.18
N ARG A 134 1.96 0.95 -18.91
CA ARG A 134 2.30 -0.41 -19.36
C ARG A 134 2.27 -0.51 -20.89
N ALA A 135 1.26 0.05 -21.54
CA ALA A 135 1.15 0.08 -23.00
C ALA A 135 2.30 0.87 -23.63
N ALA A 136 2.64 2.05 -23.08
CA ALA A 136 3.78 2.84 -23.54
C ALA A 136 5.11 2.08 -23.41
N LYS A 137 5.31 1.39 -22.27
CA LYS A 137 6.51 0.56 -22.05
C LYS A 137 6.57 -0.64 -23.00
N ALA A 138 5.43 -1.28 -23.26
CA ALA A 138 5.34 -2.37 -24.24
C ALA A 138 5.66 -1.88 -25.66
N ALA A 139 5.11 -0.74 -26.07
CA ALA A 139 5.40 -0.14 -27.37
C ALA A 139 6.89 0.23 -27.52
N GLN A 140 7.50 0.78 -26.47
CA GLN A 140 8.95 1.04 -26.45
C GLN A 140 9.78 -0.24 -26.59
N MET A 141 9.41 -1.32 -25.89
CA MET A 141 10.11 -2.60 -26.02
C MET A 141 9.94 -3.23 -27.41
N THR A 142 8.75 -3.14 -28.02
CA THR A 142 8.53 -3.61 -29.39
C THR A 142 9.34 -2.81 -30.40
N ALA A 143 9.38 -1.48 -30.25
CA ALA A 143 10.21 -0.61 -31.10
C ALA A 143 11.70 -0.92 -30.97
N ALA A 144 12.19 -1.12 -29.73
CA ALA A 144 13.58 -1.50 -29.47
C ALA A 144 13.92 -2.88 -30.07
N THR A 145 13.02 -3.85 -29.94
CA THR A 145 13.20 -5.19 -30.53
C THR A 145 13.22 -5.13 -32.06
N LYS A 146 12.35 -4.32 -32.67
CA LYS A 146 12.32 -4.13 -34.12
C LYS A 146 13.59 -3.45 -34.63
N ALA A 147 14.04 -2.37 -33.97
CA ALA A 147 15.30 -1.71 -34.32
C ALA A 147 16.49 -2.68 -34.25
N ALA A 148 16.57 -3.50 -33.18
CA ALA A 148 17.61 -4.51 -33.04
C ALA A 148 17.55 -5.62 -34.12
N ALA A 149 16.35 -5.98 -34.60
CA ALA A 149 16.18 -6.93 -35.68
C ALA A 149 16.59 -6.33 -37.04
N ASP A 150 16.23 -5.07 -37.29
CA ASP A 150 16.59 -4.34 -38.50
C ASP A 150 18.11 -4.13 -38.59
N ASP A 151 18.78 -3.82 -37.47
CA ASP A 151 20.25 -3.71 -37.40
C ASP A 151 20.95 -5.04 -37.71
N LYS A 152 20.41 -6.16 -37.18
CA LYS A 152 20.93 -7.50 -37.51
C LYS A 152 20.73 -7.84 -39.00
N ALA A 153 19.57 -7.53 -39.55
CA ALA A 153 19.28 -7.75 -40.96
C ALA A 153 20.19 -6.89 -41.87
N ALA A 154 20.48 -5.64 -41.48
CA ALA A 154 21.41 -4.77 -42.18
C ALA A 154 22.85 -5.31 -42.13
N ALA A 155 23.29 -5.81 -40.96
CA ALA A 155 24.60 -6.43 -40.80
C ALA A 155 24.77 -7.70 -41.65
N GLU A 156 23.73 -8.54 -41.75
CA GLU A 156 23.74 -9.72 -42.62
C GLU A 156 23.75 -9.36 -44.11
N ARG A 157 22.98 -8.35 -44.52
CA ARG A 157 22.99 -7.86 -45.92
C ARG A 157 24.37 -7.35 -46.31
N LYS A 158 25.02 -6.59 -45.42
CA LYS A 158 26.39 -6.11 -45.65
C LYS A 158 27.38 -7.26 -45.82
N LYS A 159 27.35 -8.27 -44.93
CA LYS A 159 28.19 -9.47 -45.07
C LYS A 159 27.99 -10.21 -46.38
N LYS A 160 26.74 -10.36 -46.85
CA LYS A 160 26.46 -11.04 -48.13
C LYS A 160 26.98 -10.23 -49.31
N MET A 161 26.84 -8.90 -49.28
CA MET A 161 27.33 -8.01 -50.33
C MET A 161 28.86 -8.01 -50.40
N ASP A 162 29.53 -7.96 -49.25
CA ASP A 162 31.00 -8.03 -49.16
C ASP A 162 31.51 -9.37 -49.74
N ALA A 163 30.87 -10.49 -49.38
CA ALA A 163 31.20 -11.81 -49.92
C ALA A 163 30.98 -11.92 -51.45
N GLU A 164 29.96 -11.25 -51.99
CA GLU A 164 29.69 -11.24 -53.43
C GLU A 164 30.70 -10.38 -54.21
N ILE A 165 31.13 -9.26 -53.63
CA ILE A 165 32.21 -8.42 -54.18
C ILE A 165 33.52 -9.21 -54.21
N ASP A 166 33.87 -9.88 -53.12
CA ASP A 166 35.09 -10.70 -53.03
C ASP A 166 35.06 -11.85 -54.05
N ALA A 167 33.90 -12.50 -54.24
CA ALA A 167 33.73 -13.54 -55.25
C ALA A 167 33.90 -13.00 -56.68
N LYS A 168 33.37 -11.80 -56.98
CA LYS A 168 33.55 -11.14 -58.29
C LYS A 168 35.00 -10.74 -58.54
N ILE A 169 35.71 -10.23 -57.53
CA ILE A 169 37.15 -9.91 -57.62
C ILE A 169 37.98 -11.18 -57.88
N ALA A 170 37.67 -12.28 -57.17
CA ALA A 170 38.36 -13.56 -57.35
C ALA A 170 38.13 -14.14 -58.76
N LYS A 171 36.91 -14.01 -59.30
CA LYS A 171 36.57 -14.43 -60.67
C LYS A 171 37.31 -13.60 -61.73
N SER A 172 37.30 -12.27 -61.59
CA SER A 172 38.05 -11.35 -62.47
C SER A 172 39.55 -11.65 -62.48
N ARG A 173 40.17 -11.93 -61.32
CA ARG A 173 41.59 -12.33 -61.24
C ARG A 173 41.90 -13.65 -61.95
N LYS A 174 40.95 -14.60 -61.98
CA LYS A 174 41.12 -15.86 -62.72
C LYS A 174 41.00 -15.64 -64.23
N GLU A 175 40.02 -14.86 -64.67
CA GLU A 175 39.83 -14.54 -66.10
C GLU A 175 41.01 -13.73 -66.68
N HIS A 176 41.55 -12.79 -65.91
CA HIS A 176 42.70 -11.97 -66.33
C HIS A 176 44.03 -12.75 -66.42
N LYS A 177 44.13 -13.90 -65.73
CA LYS A 177 45.27 -14.83 -65.86
C LYS A 177 45.17 -15.79 -67.05
N VAL A 178 43.98 -15.98 -67.60
CA VAL A 178 43.76 -16.86 -68.77
C VAL A 178 43.99 -16.10 -70.09
N GLY A 179 43.81 -14.78 -70.12
CA GLY A 179 44.08 -13.94 -71.29
C GLY A 179 45.55 -13.53 -71.52
N GLN A 180 46.51 -14.08 -70.76
CA GLN A 180 47.94 -13.79 -70.89
C GLN A 180 48.78 -14.98 -71.39
N ILE A 181 48.14 -16.00 -71.97
CA ILE A 181 48.83 -17.12 -72.65
C ILE A 181 48.70 -16.94 -74.16
#